data_AF-A0A2S8FR15-F1
#
_entry.id   AF-A0A2S8FR15-F1
#
_cell.length_a   1.000
_cell.length_b   1.000
_cell.length_c   1.000
_cell.angle_alpha   90.00
_cell.angle_beta   90.00
_cell.angle_gamma   90.00
#
_symmetry.space_group_name_H-M   'P 1'
#
loop_
_entity.id
_entity.type
_entity.pdbx_description
1 polymer ?
#
loop_
_entity_poly.entity_id
_entity_poly.type
_entity_poly.pdbx_seq_one_letter_code
_entity_poly.pdbx_strand_id
1 'polypeptide(L)'
;MKISKPLQKVLDEIAQSDSLWLKMNPQALLLHQWAETEQMPSDPFDIDVLLRQGLYSECTEAQWRLVRFKFPDLLALNEVAAYRRITGDSPLEYAILMSLSARAEWIAAKINWRYERETLWGPLMLASASHDRLATQRLVDHWKVWTDKPDNPALVPITEAIVALIENNPAELSAATDKFRKSVGSYLKGLQAALVGIANNHPANFSDGMQQMLKQFRGYLFNEKTSALINPHAQGLFELVRVFSPECAAAFDAQQGLPWDAEYSEAIRNLSDIQPELAQLDLPEDLRKPLISMEALDWPPDNRPKK
;
A
#
# COMPACT_ATOMS: atom_id res chain seq x y z
N MET A 1 -19.01 14.25 10.83
CA MET A 1 -17.95 15.19 10.42
C MET A 1 -18.51 16.29 9.50
N LYS A 2 -17.96 17.52 9.49
CA LYS A 2 -18.29 18.55 8.48
C LYS A 2 -17.29 18.46 7.32
N ILE A 3 -17.76 18.04 6.15
CA ILE A 3 -16.95 17.93 4.93
C ILE A 3 -16.48 19.33 4.50
N SER A 4 -15.19 19.50 4.23
CA SER A 4 -14.62 20.78 3.78
C SER A 4 -15.01 21.07 2.32
N LYS A 5 -15.12 22.34 1.91
CA LYS A 5 -15.44 22.67 0.50
C LYS A 5 -14.46 22.06 -0.53
N PRO A 6 -13.14 22.00 -0.30
CA PRO A 6 -12.22 21.29 -1.18
C PRO A 6 -12.48 19.79 -1.24
N LEU A 7 -12.77 19.13 -0.10
CA LEU A 7 -13.12 17.71 -0.07
C LEU A 7 -14.46 17.45 -0.77
N GLN A 8 -15.49 18.24 -0.50
CA GLN A 8 -16.78 18.14 -1.19
C GLN A 8 -16.59 18.24 -2.70
N LYS A 9 -15.77 19.19 -3.18
CA LYS A 9 -15.45 19.28 -4.62
C LYS A 9 -14.77 18.01 -5.15
N VAL A 10 -13.86 17.40 -4.41
CA VAL A 10 -13.23 16.14 -4.81
C VAL A 10 -14.26 15.00 -4.83
N LEU A 11 -15.12 14.88 -3.82
CA LEU A 11 -16.21 13.90 -3.79
C LEU A 11 -17.22 14.10 -4.92
N ASP A 12 -17.57 15.35 -5.24
CA ASP A 12 -18.44 15.71 -6.36
C ASP A 12 -17.78 15.37 -7.71
N GLU A 13 -16.49 15.66 -7.88
CA GLU A 13 -15.71 15.30 -9.08
C GLU A 13 -15.53 13.78 -9.24
N ILE A 14 -15.51 13.02 -8.14
CA ILE A 14 -15.47 11.56 -8.11
C ILE A 14 -16.84 10.98 -8.49
N ALA A 15 -17.92 11.48 -7.86
CA ALA A 15 -19.30 11.06 -8.12
C ALA A 15 -19.78 11.41 -9.54
N GLN A 16 -19.21 12.46 -10.15
CA GLN A 16 -19.42 12.83 -11.56
C GLN A 16 -18.50 12.08 -12.54
N SER A 17 -17.53 11.30 -12.06
CA SER A 17 -16.71 10.49 -12.96
C SER A 17 -17.48 9.24 -13.39
N ASP A 18 -17.47 8.94 -14.70
CA ASP A 18 -18.12 7.74 -15.25
C ASP A 18 -17.35 6.44 -14.98
N SER A 19 -16.41 6.43 -14.03
CA SER A 19 -15.68 5.21 -13.67
C SER A 19 -16.67 4.19 -13.09
N LEU A 20 -16.71 2.99 -13.69
CA LEU A 20 -17.60 1.90 -13.29
C LEU A 20 -17.38 1.50 -11.81
N TRP A 21 -16.14 1.66 -11.35
CA TRP A 21 -15.63 1.26 -10.04
C TRP A 21 -16.36 1.90 -8.85
N LEU A 22 -16.79 3.14 -8.99
CA LEU A 22 -17.40 3.91 -7.88
C LEU A 22 -18.88 3.58 -7.66
N LYS A 23 -19.48 2.75 -8.52
CA LYS A 23 -20.91 2.38 -8.50
C LYS A 23 -21.16 0.99 -7.87
N MET A 24 -20.13 0.33 -7.31
CA MET A 24 -20.21 -1.03 -6.74
C MET A 24 -20.38 -1.04 -5.21
N ASN A 25 -21.15 -1.99 -4.67
CA ASN A 25 -21.57 -2.06 -3.26
C ASN A 25 -20.65 -3.00 -2.41
N PRO A 26 -20.39 -2.66 -1.12
CA PRO A 26 -19.49 -3.31 -0.16
C PRO A 26 -19.13 -4.80 -0.28
N GLN A 27 -20.08 -5.70 -0.54
CA GLN A 27 -19.82 -7.16 -0.52
C GLN A 27 -19.33 -7.74 -1.85
N ALA A 28 -19.34 -6.98 -2.95
CA ALA A 28 -18.93 -7.45 -4.27
C ALA A 28 -17.77 -6.64 -4.87
N LEU A 29 -16.98 -5.95 -4.04
CA LEU A 29 -15.88 -5.12 -4.51
C LEU A 29 -14.57 -5.92 -4.68
N LEU A 30 -14.60 -6.81 -5.66
CA LEU A 30 -13.51 -6.94 -6.63
C LEU A 30 -14.14 -6.98 -8.04
N LEU A 31 -14.22 -5.79 -8.61
CA LEU A 31 -14.03 -5.41 -10.03
C LEU A 31 -14.65 -6.26 -11.17
N HIS A 32 -15.56 -5.64 -11.92
CA HIS A 32 -15.94 -5.98 -13.31
C HIS A 32 -14.78 -5.74 -14.32
N GLN A 33 -14.81 -6.09 -15.61
CA GLN A 33 -15.46 -7.16 -16.40
C GLN A 33 -15.12 -6.93 -17.89
N TRP A 34 -14.56 -7.91 -18.61
CA TRP A 34 -14.89 -8.23 -20.01
C TRP A 34 -14.45 -9.66 -20.36
N ALA A 35 -15.05 -10.25 -21.39
CA ALA A 35 -15.04 -11.69 -21.63
C ALA A 35 -14.39 -12.08 -22.98
N GLU A 36 -13.98 -13.35 -23.06
CA GLU A 36 -13.80 -14.12 -24.31
C GLU A 36 -12.74 -13.61 -25.31
N THR A 37 -11.47 -13.90 -25.03
CA THR A 37 -10.53 -14.34 -26.08
C THR A 37 -9.58 -15.43 -25.56
N GLU A 38 -9.66 -16.62 -26.15
CA GLU A 38 -8.69 -17.71 -25.95
C GLU A 38 -7.34 -17.36 -26.60
N GLN A 39 -6.47 -16.66 -25.88
CA GLN A 39 -5.02 -16.63 -26.10
C GLN A 39 -4.34 -15.92 -24.94
N MET A 40 -3.45 -16.60 -24.21
CA MET A 40 -2.62 -15.96 -23.19
C MET A 40 -1.61 -15.02 -23.85
N PRO A 41 -1.62 -13.70 -23.56
CA PRO A 41 -0.47 -12.86 -23.80
C PRO A 41 0.64 -13.23 -22.79
N SER A 42 1.89 -13.15 -23.22
CA SER A 42 3.05 -13.55 -22.44
C SER A 42 3.53 -12.47 -21.45
N ASP A 43 2.61 -11.77 -20.78
CA ASP A 43 2.95 -10.61 -19.94
C ASP A 43 3.03 -11.02 -18.46
N PRO A 44 4.23 -10.97 -17.83
CA PRO A 44 4.40 -11.47 -16.46
C PRO A 44 3.75 -10.61 -15.37
N PHE A 45 3.22 -9.42 -15.68
CA PHE A 45 2.61 -8.49 -14.72
C PHE A 45 1.11 -8.76 -14.45
N ASP A 46 0.62 -9.91 -14.90
CA ASP A 46 -0.77 -10.35 -14.81
C ASP A 46 -1.00 -11.18 -13.53
N ILE A 47 -1.79 -10.67 -12.57
CA ILE A 47 -2.15 -11.34 -11.31
C ILE A 47 -3.59 -11.88 -11.41
N ASP A 48 -3.77 -13.19 -11.27
CA ASP A 48 -5.11 -13.79 -11.25
C ASP A 48 -5.74 -13.69 -9.83
N VAL A 49 -6.97 -13.16 -9.73
CA VAL A 49 -7.72 -12.93 -8.48
C VAL A 49 -9.19 -13.41 -8.65
N LEU A 50 -9.81 -13.93 -7.59
CA LEU A 50 -11.14 -14.55 -7.63
C LEU A 50 -12.23 -13.64 -7.04
N LEU A 51 -13.39 -13.66 -7.70
CA LEU A 51 -14.52 -12.75 -7.48
C LEU A 51 -15.79 -13.52 -7.11
N ARG A 52 -16.60 -13.04 -6.17
CA ARG A 52 -17.94 -13.60 -5.86
C ARG A 52 -19.04 -12.72 -6.44
N GLN A 53 -19.96 -13.32 -7.20
CA GLN A 53 -21.07 -12.61 -7.84
C GLN A 53 -22.35 -12.68 -6.99
N GLY A 54 -22.97 -11.52 -6.71
CA GLY A 54 -24.30 -11.45 -6.07
C GLY A 54 -24.48 -10.22 -5.17
N LEU A 55 -25.41 -9.32 -5.51
CA LEU A 55 -25.60 -8.04 -4.81
C LEU A 55 -27.06 -7.60 -4.57
N TYR A 56 -28.00 -8.49 -4.87
CA TYR A 56 -29.42 -8.32 -4.55
C TYR A 56 -29.91 -9.56 -3.78
N SER A 57 -31.01 -9.41 -3.05
CA SER A 57 -31.45 -10.25 -1.92
C SER A 57 -31.82 -11.72 -2.24
N GLU A 58 -31.47 -12.22 -3.42
CA GLU A 58 -31.72 -13.59 -3.87
C GLU A 58 -30.50 -14.10 -4.67
N CYS A 59 -29.42 -14.47 -3.97
CA CYS A 59 -28.30 -15.20 -4.57
C CYS A 59 -28.00 -16.45 -3.75
N THR A 60 -28.53 -17.58 -4.22
CA THR A 60 -28.14 -18.93 -3.79
C THR A 60 -26.68 -19.20 -4.14
N GLU A 61 -26.09 -20.19 -3.47
CA GLU A 61 -24.64 -20.44 -3.41
C GLU A 61 -23.93 -20.56 -4.79
N ALA A 62 -22.64 -20.19 -4.77
CA ALA A 62 -21.61 -20.47 -5.78
C ALA A 62 -21.73 -19.80 -7.17
N GLN A 63 -21.26 -18.54 -7.27
CA GLN A 63 -20.62 -18.03 -8.50
C GLN A 63 -19.32 -17.30 -8.15
N TRP A 64 -18.25 -18.08 -7.99
CA TRP A 64 -16.87 -17.61 -7.93
C TRP A 64 -16.27 -17.56 -9.35
N ARG A 65 -15.54 -16.49 -9.72
CA ARG A 65 -14.90 -16.32 -11.05
C ARG A 65 -13.45 -15.81 -10.93
N LEU A 66 -12.52 -16.39 -11.68
CA LEU A 66 -11.14 -15.93 -11.77
C LEU A 66 -11.00 -14.79 -12.80
N VAL A 67 -10.26 -13.72 -12.46
CA VAL A 67 -10.03 -12.53 -13.29
C VAL A 67 -8.57 -12.09 -13.17
N ARG A 68 -7.99 -11.69 -14.31
CA ARG A 68 -6.57 -11.33 -14.46
C ARG A 68 -6.38 -9.81 -14.41
N PHE A 69 -5.53 -9.35 -13.50
CA PHE A 69 -5.25 -7.94 -13.23
C PHE A 69 -3.88 -7.52 -13.74
N LYS A 70 -3.79 -6.35 -14.36
CA LYS A 70 -2.49 -5.73 -14.64
C LYS A 70 -2.06 -4.90 -13.44
N PHE A 71 -0.77 -4.87 -13.18
CA PHE A 71 -0.19 -4.15 -12.04
C PHE A 71 -0.76 -2.73 -11.75
N PRO A 72 -1.04 -1.85 -12.74
CA PRO A 72 -1.64 -0.53 -12.49
C PRO A 72 -3.02 -0.57 -11.82
N ASP A 73 -3.78 -1.66 -11.97
CA ASP A 73 -5.15 -1.79 -11.44
C ASP A 73 -5.17 -1.91 -9.90
N LEU A 74 -4.06 -2.32 -9.28
CA LEU A 74 -3.91 -2.36 -7.81
C LEU A 74 -3.88 -0.96 -7.18
N LEU A 75 -3.38 0.05 -7.89
CA LEU A 75 -3.40 1.44 -7.42
C LEU A 75 -4.84 1.95 -7.34
N ALA A 76 -5.66 1.65 -8.35
CA ALA A 76 -7.07 2.00 -8.39
C ALA A 76 -7.91 1.34 -7.27
N LEU A 77 -7.52 0.17 -6.76
CA LEU A 77 -8.17 -0.45 -5.61
C LEU A 77 -7.97 0.35 -4.31
N ASN A 78 -6.75 0.84 -4.05
CA ASN A 78 -6.46 1.70 -2.90
C ASN A 78 -7.21 3.04 -2.98
N GLU A 79 -7.44 3.56 -4.18
CA GLU A 79 -8.24 4.76 -4.42
C GLU A 79 -9.72 4.58 -4.04
N VAL A 80 -10.35 3.48 -4.47
CA VAL A 80 -11.73 3.14 -4.10
C VAL A 80 -11.85 2.91 -2.58
N ALA A 81 -10.85 2.27 -1.99
CA ALA A 81 -10.77 2.04 -0.55
C ALA A 81 -10.71 3.35 0.25
N ALA A 82 -9.87 4.30 -0.15
CA ALA A 82 -9.75 5.62 0.49
C ALA A 82 -11.04 6.45 0.34
N TYR A 83 -11.72 6.38 -0.81
CA TYR A 83 -13.02 7.03 -1.01
C TYR A 83 -14.10 6.44 -0.09
N ARG A 84 -14.17 5.10 0.03
CA ARG A 84 -15.15 4.41 0.86
C ARG A 84 -14.87 4.57 2.36
N ARG A 85 -13.60 4.66 2.77
CA ARG A 85 -13.19 5.06 4.12
C ARG A 85 -13.82 6.41 4.50
N ILE A 86 -13.74 7.41 3.62
CA ILE A 86 -14.26 8.77 3.87
C ILE A 86 -15.80 8.87 3.78
N THR A 87 -16.43 8.13 2.86
CA THR A 87 -17.88 8.24 2.60
C THR A 87 -18.74 7.25 3.38
N GLY A 88 -18.17 6.12 3.81
CA GLY A 88 -18.85 5.01 4.50
C GLY A 88 -18.25 4.63 5.85
N ASP A 89 -17.29 5.40 6.38
CA ASP A 89 -16.70 5.26 7.72
C ASP A 89 -16.15 3.84 8.03
N SER A 90 -15.38 3.29 7.09
CA SER A 90 -14.91 1.89 7.11
C SER A 90 -13.38 1.78 7.24
N PRO A 91 -12.79 2.05 8.43
CA PRO A 91 -11.34 2.02 8.61
C PRO A 91 -10.74 0.62 8.48
N LEU A 92 -11.42 -0.42 8.97
CA LEU A 92 -10.93 -1.80 8.86
C LEU A 92 -10.83 -2.27 7.40
N GLU A 93 -11.80 -1.91 6.57
CA GLU A 93 -11.78 -2.23 5.14
C GLU A 93 -10.59 -1.58 4.41
N TYR A 94 -10.25 -0.35 4.78
CA TYR A 94 -9.07 0.33 4.24
C TYR A 94 -7.77 -0.36 4.66
N ALA A 95 -7.67 -0.82 5.92
CA ALA A 95 -6.54 -1.59 6.42
C ALA A 95 -6.38 -2.94 5.67
N ILE A 96 -7.48 -3.68 5.48
CA ILE A 96 -7.51 -4.92 4.70
C ILE A 96 -6.98 -4.70 3.28
N LEU A 97 -7.40 -3.63 2.59
CA LEU A 97 -7.02 -3.38 1.21
C LEU A 97 -5.56 -2.90 1.06
N MET A 98 -5.03 -2.12 2.03
CA MET A 98 -3.60 -1.79 2.07
C MET A 98 -2.72 -3.03 2.34
N SER A 99 -3.16 -3.91 3.25
CA SER A 99 -2.51 -5.19 3.50
C SER A 99 -2.49 -6.07 2.24
N LEU A 100 -3.64 -6.32 1.62
CA LEU A 100 -3.73 -7.11 0.39
C LEU A 100 -2.86 -6.53 -0.74
N SER A 101 -2.77 -5.20 -0.84
CA SER A 101 -1.85 -4.53 -1.78
C SER A 101 -0.38 -4.85 -1.47
N ALA A 102 0.07 -4.69 -0.22
CA ALA A 102 1.44 -5.03 0.19
C ALA A 102 1.80 -6.51 -0.06
N ARG A 103 0.81 -7.41 0.04
CA ARG A 103 0.98 -8.84 -0.21
C ARG A 103 1.01 -9.20 -1.69
N ALA A 104 0.15 -8.58 -2.49
CA ALA A 104 0.20 -8.71 -3.96
C ALA A 104 1.56 -8.25 -4.51
N GLU A 105 2.10 -7.17 -3.96
CA GLU A 105 3.44 -6.65 -4.27
C GLU A 105 4.56 -7.62 -3.89
N TRP A 106 4.47 -8.27 -2.72
CA TRP A 106 5.41 -9.33 -2.33
C TRP A 106 5.35 -10.55 -3.26
N ILE A 107 4.15 -10.97 -3.66
CA ILE A 107 3.95 -12.04 -4.66
C ILE A 107 4.57 -11.64 -6.00
N ALA A 108 4.27 -10.43 -6.48
CA ALA A 108 4.82 -9.89 -7.72
C ALA A 108 6.35 -9.87 -7.69
N ALA A 109 6.98 -9.43 -6.61
CA ALA A 109 8.43 -9.47 -6.45
C ALA A 109 9.02 -10.89 -6.37
N LYS A 110 8.25 -11.89 -5.92
CA LYS A 110 8.66 -13.31 -5.88
C LYS A 110 8.55 -14.01 -7.24
N ILE A 111 7.48 -13.73 -8.01
CA ILE A 111 7.28 -14.27 -9.36
C ILE A 111 8.22 -13.55 -10.34
N ASN A 112 8.17 -12.22 -10.32
CA ASN A 112 8.94 -11.36 -11.19
C ASN A 112 10.18 -10.85 -10.46
N TRP A 113 11.27 -11.58 -10.63
CA TRP A 113 12.64 -11.21 -10.25
C TRP A 113 13.15 -9.89 -10.90
N ARG A 114 12.28 -9.16 -11.62
CA ARG A 114 12.51 -7.83 -12.20
C ARG A 114 11.53 -6.76 -11.69
N TYR A 115 10.72 -7.06 -10.68
CA TYR A 115 10.08 -6.00 -9.93
C TYR A 115 11.18 -5.09 -9.36
N GLU A 116 11.08 -3.77 -9.55
CA GLU A 116 12.11 -2.79 -9.16
C GLU A 116 12.29 -2.82 -7.63
N ARG A 117 13.12 -3.72 -7.12
CA ARG A 117 13.21 -4.12 -5.71
C ARG A 117 13.44 -2.95 -4.76
N GLU A 118 14.18 -1.96 -5.21
CA GLU A 118 14.40 -0.70 -4.51
C GLU A 118 13.13 0.12 -4.25
N THR A 119 11.99 -0.21 -4.88
CA THR A 119 10.66 0.37 -4.61
C THR A 119 9.89 -0.33 -3.48
N LEU A 120 10.42 -1.42 -2.90
CA LEU A 120 9.79 -2.16 -1.79
C LEU A 120 9.48 -1.29 -0.55
N TRP A 121 10.06 -0.09 -0.43
CA TRP A 121 9.62 0.91 0.54
C TRP A 121 8.11 1.19 0.49
N GLY A 122 7.48 1.20 -0.68
CA GLY A 122 6.03 1.43 -0.82
C GLY A 122 5.22 0.32 -0.14
N PRO A 123 5.34 -0.94 -0.59
CA PRO A 123 4.71 -2.10 0.04
C PRO A 123 5.00 -2.26 1.54
N LEU A 124 6.24 -2.00 1.99
CA LEU A 124 6.58 -2.01 3.43
C LEU A 124 5.75 -1.00 4.23
N MET A 125 5.52 0.20 3.66
CA MET A 125 4.75 1.25 4.31
C MET A 125 3.25 0.98 4.26
N LEU A 126 2.74 0.31 3.22
CA LEU A 126 1.35 -0.18 3.18
C LEU A 126 1.10 -1.27 4.24
N ALA A 127 2.01 -2.23 4.38
CA ALA A 127 1.95 -3.26 5.42
C ALA A 127 2.02 -2.63 6.83
N SER A 128 2.89 -1.64 7.02
CA SER A 128 2.99 -0.89 8.28
C SER A 128 1.72 -0.10 8.58
N ALA A 129 1.13 0.57 7.57
CA ALA A 129 -0.11 1.35 7.71
C ALA A 129 -1.33 0.48 8.08
N SER A 130 -1.29 -0.81 7.78
CA SER A 130 -2.34 -1.79 8.09
C SER A 130 -2.02 -2.69 9.29
N HIS A 131 -0.91 -2.47 9.99
CA HIS A 131 -0.38 -3.35 11.05
C HIS A 131 -0.18 -4.82 10.61
N ASP A 132 0.14 -5.04 9.34
CA ASP A 132 0.37 -6.37 8.77
C ASP A 132 1.78 -6.89 9.10
N ARG A 133 1.91 -7.58 10.22
CA ARG A 133 3.21 -8.09 10.71
C ARG A 133 3.79 -9.16 9.81
N LEU A 134 2.95 -10.02 9.24
CA LEU A 134 3.38 -11.10 8.36
C LEU A 134 3.91 -10.53 7.03
N ALA A 135 3.19 -9.59 6.40
CA ALA A 135 3.66 -8.94 5.18
C ALA A 135 4.93 -8.13 5.43
N THR A 136 4.98 -7.37 6.53
CA THR A 136 6.17 -6.62 6.92
C THR A 136 7.39 -7.54 7.04
N GLN A 137 7.30 -8.64 7.80
CA GLN A 137 8.41 -9.59 7.93
C GLN A 137 8.79 -10.22 6.59
N ARG A 138 7.80 -10.66 5.79
CA ARG A 138 8.03 -11.30 4.49
C ARG A 138 8.69 -10.37 3.47
N LEU A 139 8.40 -9.07 3.51
CA LEU A 139 9.02 -8.03 2.69
C LEU A 139 10.45 -7.71 3.18
N VAL A 140 10.70 -7.66 4.49
CA VAL A 140 12.05 -7.51 5.07
C VAL A 140 12.93 -8.73 4.74
N ASP A 141 12.43 -9.94 4.94
CA ASP A 141 13.11 -11.19 4.57
C ASP A 141 13.43 -11.21 3.08
N HIS A 142 12.46 -10.80 2.24
CA HIS A 142 12.68 -10.65 0.81
C HIS A 142 13.84 -9.67 0.56
N TRP A 143 13.83 -8.48 1.18
CA TRP A 143 14.86 -7.45 1.04
C TRP A 143 16.27 -7.91 1.46
N LYS A 144 16.38 -8.72 2.52
CA LYS A 144 17.69 -9.16 3.05
C LYS A 144 18.41 -10.19 2.19
N VAL A 145 17.69 -11.08 1.51
CA VAL A 145 18.31 -12.16 0.69
C VAL A 145 18.75 -11.70 -0.71
N TRP A 146 19.10 -10.43 -0.89
CA TRP A 146 19.52 -9.90 -2.19
C TRP A 146 20.94 -10.28 -2.56
N THR A 147 21.19 -10.46 -3.86
CA THR A 147 22.54 -10.52 -4.44
C THR A 147 22.72 -9.71 -5.71
N ASP A 148 21.64 -9.18 -6.30
CA ASP A 148 21.69 -8.53 -7.61
C ASP A 148 21.91 -7.01 -7.50
N LYS A 149 22.07 -6.36 -8.65
CA LYS A 149 22.33 -4.91 -8.74
C LYS A 149 20.99 -4.15 -8.89
N PRO A 150 20.79 -2.99 -8.22
CA PRO A 150 19.61 -2.13 -8.42
C PRO A 150 19.55 -1.56 -9.84
N ASP A 151 18.33 -1.41 -10.36
CA ASP A 151 18.07 -0.64 -11.57
C ASP A 151 18.03 0.87 -11.25
N ASN A 152 17.43 1.26 -10.12
CA ASN A 152 17.36 2.62 -9.57
C ASN A 152 18.06 2.74 -8.19
N PRO A 153 19.40 2.90 -8.17
CA PRO A 153 20.19 2.98 -6.92
C PRO A 153 19.90 4.22 -6.05
N ALA A 154 19.04 5.15 -6.47
CA ALA A 154 18.62 6.28 -5.65
C ALA A 154 17.53 5.91 -4.62
N LEU A 155 16.79 4.81 -4.85
CA LEU A 155 15.73 4.35 -3.94
C LEU A 155 16.22 3.32 -2.90
N VAL A 156 17.33 2.62 -3.18
CA VAL A 156 17.93 1.63 -2.26
C VAL A 156 18.09 2.18 -0.83
N PRO A 157 18.68 3.36 -0.59
CA PRO A 157 18.81 3.91 0.76
C PRO A 157 17.47 4.17 1.47
N ILE A 158 16.40 4.50 0.72
CA ILE A 158 15.06 4.76 1.29
C ILE A 158 14.49 3.45 1.84
N THR A 159 14.63 2.36 1.08
CA THR A 159 14.23 1.01 1.51
C THR A 159 15.10 0.51 2.66
N GLU A 160 16.43 0.71 2.63
CA GLU A 160 17.32 0.41 3.77
C GLU A 160 16.87 1.13 5.06
N ALA A 161 16.55 2.43 4.98
CA ALA A 161 16.13 3.24 6.13
C ALA A 161 14.79 2.77 6.72
N ILE A 162 13.82 2.38 5.88
CA ILE A 162 12.51 1.86 6.34
C ILE A 162 12.66 0.48 6.96
N VAL A 163 13.50 -0.39 6.41
CA VAL A 163 13.84 -1.68 7.04
C VAL A 163 14.51 -1.46 8.39
N ALA A 164 15.45 -0.52 8.51
CA ALA A 164 16.09 -0.18 9.78
C ALA A 164 15.12 0.39 10.83
N LEU A 165 14.06 1.10 10.43
CA LEU A 165 12.97 1.49 11.34
C LEU A 165 12.18 0.28 11.84
N ILE A 166 11.77 -0.61 10.93
CA ILE A 166 11.01 -1.84 11.24
C ILE A 166 11.78 -2.74 12.22
N GLU A 167 13.09 -2.87 12.00
CA GLU A 167 13.96 -3.70 12.84
C GLU A 167 14.51 -2.98 14.08
N ASN A 168 14.07 -1.74 14.31
CA ASN A 168 14.47 -0.89 15.43
C ASN A 168 16.00 -0.76 15.57
N ASN A 169 16.68 -0.44 14.46
CA ASN A 169 18.14 -0.33 14.36
C ASN A 169 18.59 1.10 14.00
N PRO A 170 18.85 1.99 15.00
CA PRO A 170 19.24 3.37 14.76
C PRO A 170 20.56 3.54 14.00
N ALA A 171 21.50 2.59 14.14
CA ALA A 171 22.80 2.67 13.48
C ALA A 171 22.67 2.44 11.96
N GLU A 172 21.88 1.44 11.55
CA GLU A 172 21.58 1.19 10.14
C GLU A 172 20.69 2.30 9.55
N LEU A 173 19.75 2.84 10.32
CA LEU A 173 18.94 4.00 9.91
C LEU A 173 19.84 5.20 9.59
N SER A 174 20.75 5.58 10.49
CA SER A 174 21.71 6.66 10.25
C SER A 174 22.52 6.40 8.98
N ALA A 175 23.16 5.21 8.89
CA ALA A 175 23.99 4.83 7.75
C ALA A 175 23.24 4.76 6.40
N ALA A 176 21.94 4.48 6.42
CA ALA A 176 21.09 4.56 5.23
C ALA A 176 20.78 6.02 4.86
N THR A 177 20.43 6.87 5.83
CA THR A 177 20.14 8.30 5.59
C THR A 177 21.34 9.09 5.07
N ASP A 178 22.56 8.75 5.49
CA ASP A 178 23.81 9.36 4.99
C ASP A 178 24.03 9.13 3.48
N LYS A 179 23.42 8.10 2.89
CA LYS A 179 23.51 7.78 1.45
C LYS A 179 22.50 8.54 0.59
N PHE A 180 21.61 9.34 1.19
CA PHE A 180 20.50 9.99 0.48
C PHE A 180 20.96 10.96 -0.61
N ARG A 181 20.38 10.81 -1.81
CA ARG A 181 20.72 11.61 -3.00
C ARG A 181 19.68 12.69 -3.27
N LYS A 182 20.14 13.90 -3.58
CA LYS A 182 19.30 15.09 -3.87
C LYS A 182 18.43 14.97 -5.14
N SER A 183 18.63 13.95 -5.97
CA SER A 183 18.04 13.78 -7.30
C SER A 183 16.78 12.93 -7.35
N VAL A 184 16.01 12.85 -6.26
CA VAL A 184 14.70 12.17 -6.23
C VAL A 184 13.53 13.15 -6.41
N GLY A 185 12.33 12.64 -6.70
CA GLY A 185 11.10 13.43 -6.85
C GLY A 185 10.69 14.20 -5.59
N SER A 186 9.84 15.22 -5.72
CA SER A 186 9.46 16.11 -4.62
C SER A 186 8.81 15.39 -3.43
N TYR A 187 8.02 14.35 -3.70
CA TYR A 187 7.45 13.47 -2.70
C TYR A 187 8.51 12.70 -1.91
N LEU A 188 9.43 12.02 -2.61
CA LEU A 188 10.52 11.27 -2.02
C LEU A 188 11.51 12.15 -1.26
N LYS A 189 11.65 13.43 -1.62
CA LYS A 189 12.39 14.42 -0.82
C LYS A 189 11.74 14.67 0.55
N GLY A 190 10.41 14.65 0.64
CA GLY A 190 9.69 14.72 1.92
C GLY A 190 9.95 13.49 2.77
N LEU A 191 9.87 12.29 2.16
CA LEU A 191 10.20 11.02 2.83
C LEU A 191 11.66 10.99 3.32
N GLN A 192 12.61 11.40 2.49
CA GLN A 192 14.02 11.53 2.89
C GLN A 192 14.21 12.52 4.05
N ALA A 193 13.56 13.68 4.01
CA ALA A 193 13.62 14.65 5.10
C ALA A 193 13.03 14.10 6.41
N ALA A 194 11.92 13.35 6.33
CA ALA A 194 11.32 12.70 7.48
C ALA A 194 12.25 11.65 8.09
N LEU A 195 12.82 10.76 7.25
CA LEU A 195 13.78 9.72 7.65
C LEU A 195 15.06 10.31 8.28
N VAL A 196 15.61 11.39 7.71
CA VAL A 196 16.73 12.16 8.30
C VAL A 196 16.34 12.78 9.64
N GLY A 197 15.11 13.30 9.76
CA GLY A 197 14.57 13.82 11.02
C GLY A 197 14.53 12.77 12.12
N ILE A 198 14.06 11.55 11.81
CA ILE A 198 14.00 10.44 12.76
C ILE A 198 15.40 9.97 13.15
N ALA A 199 16.30 9.79 12.17
CA ALA A 199 17.68 9.33 12.38
C ALA A 199 18.48 10.26 13.32
N ASN A 200 18.25 11.57 13.24
CA ASN A 200 18.93 12.57 14.05
C ASN A 200 18.14 12.99 15.31
N ASN A 201 17.04 12.29 15.63
CA ASN A 201 16.05 12.65 16.65
C ASN A 201 15.71 14.15 16.66
N HIS A 202 15.30 14.67 15.49
CA HIS A 202 14.96 16.07 15.27
C HIS A 202 13.48 16.21 14.85
N PRO A 203 12.54 16.28 15.82
CA PRO A 203 11.10 16.14 15.56
C PRO A 203 10.51 17.14 14.57
N ALA A 204 11.05 18.37 14.50
CA ALA A 204 10.62 19.36 13.53
C ALA A 204 10.93 18.95 12.08
N ASN A 205 12.08 18.30 11.82
CA ASN A 205 12.43 17.84 10.47
C ASN A 205 11.55 16.65 10.04
N PHE A 206 11.17 15.81 11.01
CA PHE A 206 10.18 14.76 10.78
C PHE A 206 8.82 15.35 10.39
N SER A 207 8.31 16.31 11.17
CA SER A 207 7.02 16.97 10.91
C SER A 207 6.99 17.69 9.55
N ASP A 208 8.05 18.46 9.22
CA ASP A 208 8.18 19.14 7.93
C ASP A 208 8.26 18.16 6.75
N GLY A 209 9.01 17.06 6.90
CA GLY A 209 9.11 16.00 5.89
C GLY A 209 7.78 15.30 5.63
N MET A 210 7.04 14.99 6.70
CA MET A 210 5.68 14.44 6.63
C MET A 210 4.70 15.39 5.94
N GLN A 211 4.69 16.68 6.31
CA GLN A 211 3.88 17.70 5.65
C GLN A 211 4.23 17.83 4.15
N GLN A 212 5.51 17.72 3.80
CA GLN A 212 5.95 17.69 2.40
C GLN A 212 5.43 16.44 1.66
N MET A 213 5.47 15.24 2.27
CA MET A 213 4.87 14.04 1.67
C MET A 213 3.38 14.24 1.41
N LEU A 214 2.62 14.68 2.41
CA LEU A 214 1.18 14.96 2.29
C LEU A 214 0.89 15.97 1.15
N LYS A 215 1.60 17.10 1.12
CA LYS A 215 1.43 18.15 0.11
C LYS A 215 1.77 17.69 -1.32
N GLN A 216 2.72 16.76 -1.48
CA GLN A 216 3.21 16.32 -2.78
C GLN A 216 2.53 15.04 -3.30
N PHE A 217 1.77 14.31 -2.47
CA PHE A 217 1.25 12.99 -2.81
C PHE A 217 0.37 12.97 -4.08
N ARG A 218 -0.54 13.94 -4.24
CA ARG A 218 -1.36 14.09 -5.46
C ARG A 218 -0.52 14.26 -6.75
N GLY A 219 0.63 14.92 -6.65
CA GLY A 219 1.55 15.11 -7.79
C GLY A 219 2.46 13.91 -8.04
N TYR A 220 2.52 12.95 -7.10
CA TYR A 220 3.30 11.72 -7.20
C TYR A 220 2.54 10.63 -7.98
N LEU A 221 1.23 10.50 -7.74
CA LEU A 221 0.33 9.56 -8.45
C LEU A 221 -0.36 10.20 -9.66
N PHE A 222 0.41 10.91 -10.50
CA PHE A 222 0.03 11.35 -11.86
C PHE A 222 -1.36 12.03 -12.03
N ASN A 223 -1.81 12.82 -11.04
CA ASN A 223 -3.10 13.53 -11.03
C ASN A 223 -4.37 12.65 -10.96
N GLU A 224 -4.26 11.39 -10.55
CA GLU A 224 -5.45 10.63 -10.16
C GLU A 224 -6.20 11.40 -9.04
N LYS A 225 -7.52 11.55 -9.18
CA LYS A 225 -8.28 12.54 -8.39
C LYS A 225 -8.50 12.08 -6.94
N THR A 226 -8.45 10.78 -6.75
CA THR A 226 -8.83 10.03 -5.55
C THR A 226 -7.65 9.87 -4.59
N SER A 227 -6.43 9.78 -5.11
CA SER A 227 -5.16 9.80 -4.36
C SER A 227 -4.83 11.15 -3.70
N ALA A 228 -5.74 12.13 -3.77
CA ALA A 228 -5.73 13.31 -2.92
C ALA A 228 -6.42 13.10 -1.55
N LEU A 229 -7.02 11.93 -1.31
CA LEU A 229 -7.86 11.66 -0.13
C LEU A 229 -7.07 11.23 1.10
N ILE A 230 -6.30 10.13 1.02
CA ILE A 230 -5.46 9.64 2.12
C ILE A 230 -4.11 9.21 1.55
N ASN A 231 -3.01 9.60 2.20
CA ASN A 231 -1.66 9.13 1.86
C ASN A 231 -1.29 7.91 2.72
N PRO A 232 -1.42 6.66 2.20
CA PRO A 232 -1.19 5.46 2.98
C PRO A 232 0.28 5.29 3.40
N HIS A 233 1.23 5.76 2.59
CA HIS A 233 2.65 5.71 2.99
C HIS A 233 2.96 6.67 4.15
N ALA A 234 2.28 7.82 4.24
CA ALA A 234 2.43 8.71 5.40
C ALA A 234 1.85 8.06 6.67
N GLN A 235 0.69 7.39 6.57
CA GLN A 235 0.12 6.59 7.67
C GLN A 235 1.14 5.53 8.12
N GLY A 236 1.71 4.77 7.18
CA GLY A 236 2.72 3.76 7.45
C GLY A 236 3.98 4.30 8.13
N LEU A 237 4.50 5.45 7.67
CA LEU A 237 5.65 6.08 8.30
C LEU A 237 5.35 6.52 9.73
N PHE A 238 4.17 7.11 9.96
CA PHE A 238 3.78 7.58 11.28
C PHE A 238 3.67 6.42 12.28
N GLU A 239 3.05 5.30 11.91
CA GLU A 239 2.93 4.15 12.81
C GLU A 239 4.28 3.48 13.11
N LEU A 240 5.21 3.41 12.14
CA LEU A 240 6.60 2.98 12.39
C LEU A 240 7.31 3.93 13.38
N VAL A 241 7.21 5.24 13.15
CA VAL A 241 7.89 6.25 13.97
C VAL A 241 7.31 6.32 15.37
N ARG A 242 5.98 6.13 15.54
CA ARG A 242 5.33 6.08 16.85
C ARG A 242 5.90 4.97 17.74
N VAL A 243 6.39 3.87 17.16
CA VAL A 243 7.08 2.79 17.89
C VAL A 243 8.56 3.10 18.08
N PHE A 244 9.25 3.58 17.03
CA PHE A 244 10.71 3.80 17.02
C PHE A 244 11.17 5.05 17.79
N SER A 245 10.54 6.20 17.53
CA SER A 245 10.79 7.48 18.20
C SER A 245 9.47 8.21 18.47
N PRO A 246 8.83 7.93 19.63
CA PRO A 246 7.61 8.62 20.06
C PRO A 246 7.78 10.15 20.12
N GLU A 247 8.99 10.63 20.39
CA GLU A 247 9.35 12.05 20.43
C GLU A 247 9.22 12.71 19.06
N CYS A 248 9.66 12.04 17.99
CA CYS A 248 9.42 12.49 16.62
C CYS A 248 7.93 12.43 16.26
N ALA A 249 7.25 11.32 16.56
CA ALA A 249 5.82 11.15 16.28
C ALA A 249 4.95 12.26 16.91
N ALA A 250 5.27 12.67 18.15
CA ALA A 250 4.54 13.70 18.88
C ALA A 250 4.64 15.12 18.29
N ALA A 251 5.61 15.40 17.41
CA ALA A 251 5.74 16.70 16.74
C ALA A 251 4.95 16.80 15.42
N PHE A 252 4.34 15.71 14.96
CA PHE A 252 3.47 15.71 13.79
C PHE A 252 2.01 15.89 14.23
N ASP A 253 1.33 16.87 13.61
CA ASP A 253 -0.09 17.11 13.88
C ASP A 253 -0.97 16.00 13.28
N ALA A 254 -1.18 14.93 14.05
CA ALA A 254 -2.06 13.83 13.68
C ALA A 254 -3.55 14.19 13.74
N GLN A 255 -3.93 15.44 14.04
CA GLN A 255 -5.30 15.96 13.95
C GLN A 255 -5.53 16.81 12.70
N GLN A 256 -4.50 17.05 11.87
CA GLN A 256 -4.66 17.73 10.60
C GLN A 256 -5.59 16.94 9.66
N GLY A 257 -6.34 17.64 8.81
CA GLY A 257 -7.24 17.00 7.84
C GLY A 257 -6.51 16.35 6.65
N LEU A 258 -7.31 15.90 5.68
CA LEU A 258 -6.82 15.24 4.46
C LEU A 258 -5.66 16.02 3.77
N PRO A 259 -4.62 15.34 3.25
CA PRO A 259 -4.56 13.90 2.99
C PRO A 259 -4.07 13.02 4.16
N TRP A 260 -4.15 13.53 5.40
CA TRP A 260 -4.08 12.72 6.62
C TRP A 260 -5.48 12.28 7.09
N ASP A 261 -5.62 11.07 7.63
CA ASP A 261 -6.87 10.56 8.22
C ASP A 261 -6.63 10.20 9.69
N ALA A 262 -7.02 11.13 10.57
CA ALA A 262 -6.85 11.02 12.02
C ALA A 262 -7.71 9.92 12.64
N GLU A 263 -8.94 9.77 12.15
CA GLU A 263 -9.88 8.72 12.57
C GLU A 263 -9.39 7.33 12.16
N TYR A 264 -8.78 7.19 10.97
CA TYR A 264 -8.10 5.95 10.57
C TYR A 264 -6.90 5.62 11.48
N SER A 265 -6.01 6.58 11.75
CA SER A 265 -4.85 6.34 12.65
C SER A 265 -5.32 5.97 14.06
N GLU A 266 -6.40 6.56 14.56
CA GLU A 266 -6.97 6.18 15.86
C GLU A 266 -7.62 4.79 15.84
N ALA A 267 -8.31 4.42 14.75
CA ALA A 267 -8.88 3.10 14.58
C ALA A 267 -7.79 2.01 14.53
N ILE A 268 -6.73 2.21 13.72
CA ILE A 268 -5.69 1.19 13.52
C ILE A 268 -4.84 0.96 14.78
N ARG A 269 -4.66 1.96 15.65
CA ARG A 269 -3.99 1.79 16.96
C ARG A 269 -4.61 0.74 17.85
N ASN A 270 -5.91 0.47 17.69
CA ASN A 270 -6.62 -0.56 18.45
C ASN A 270 -6.50 -1.96 17.82
N LEU A 271 -6.01 -2.06 16.58
CA LEU A 271 -5.71 -3.30 15.88
C LEU A 271 -4.28 -3.76 16.23
N SER A 272 -4.12 -4.97 16.74
CA SER A 272 -2.79 -5.51 17.06
C SER A 272 -2.06 -6.07 15.83
N ASP A 273 -2.81 -6.69 14.93
CA ASP A 273 -2.40 -7.31 13.67
C ASP A 273 -3.67 -7.44 12.80
N ILE A 274 -3.57 -7.32 11.47
CA ILE A 274 -4.68 -7.49 10.51
C ILE A 274 -4.93 -8.95 10.10
N GLN A 275 -4.00 -9.85 10.44
CA GLN A 275 -4.09 -11.26 10.08
C GLN A 275 -5.41 -11.95 10.49
N PRO A 276 -6.01 -11.71 11.68
CA PRO A 276 -7.30 -12.30 12.06
C PRO A 276 -8.46 -11.87 11.15
N GLU A 277 -8.45 -10.64 10.63
CA GLU A 277 -9.48 -10.05 9.79
C GLU A 277 -9.32 -10.50 8.34
N LEU A 278 -8.07 -10.58 7.86
CA LEU A 278 -7.74 -11.26 6.60
C LEU A 278 -8.19 -12.73 6.59
N ALA A 279 -8.03 -13.45 7.70
CA ALA A 279 -8.42 -14.84 7.81
C ALA A 279 -9.95 -15.06 7.75
N GLN A 280 -10.74 -14.03 8.03
CA GLN A 280 -12.21 -14.05 7.90
C GLN A 280 -12.68 -13.79 6.46
N LEU A 281 -11.79 -13.37 5.55
CA LEU A 281 -12.14 -13.25 4.15
C LEU A 281 -12.47 -14.64 3.59
N ASP A 282 -13.66 -14.72 2.98
CA ASP A 282 -14.12 -15.85 2.16
C ASP A 282 -13.32 -15.82 0.86
N LEU A 283 -12.08 -16.31 0.90
CA LEU A 283 -11.21 -16.45 -0.28
C LEU A 283 -11.11 -17.93 -0.67
N PRO A 284 -11.16 -18.25 -1.96
CA PRO A 284 -10.89 -19.60 -2.45
C PRO A 284 -9.45 -20.03 -2.14
N GLU A 285 -9.28 -21.34 -1.95
CA GLU A 285 -8.09 -21.95 -1.34
C GLU A 285 -6.78 -21.69 -2.09
N ASP A 286 -6.86 -21.54 -3.42
CA ASP A 286 -5.74 -21.23 -4.32
C ASP A 286 -5.17 -19.83 -4.09
N LEU A 287 -6.02 -18.86 -3.74
CA LEU A 287 -5.60 -17.51 -3.35
C LEU A 287 -5.35 -17.36 -1.85
N ARG A 288 -6.01 -18.19 -1.03
CA ARG A 288 -5.88 -18.16 0.42
C ARG A 288 -4.44 -18.39 0.88
N LYS A 289 -3.73 -19.36 0.29
CA LYS A 289 -2.32 -19.63 0.63
C LYS A 289 -1.35 -18.48 0.31
N PRO A 290 -1.29 -17.94 -0.92
CA PRO A 290 -0.37 -16.84 -1.23
C PRO A 290 -0.77 -15.51 -0.57
N LEU A 291 -2.06 -15.18 -0.47
CA LEU A 291 -2.51 -13.89 0.09
C LEU A 291 -2.70 -13.90 1.60
N ILE A 292 -3.11 -15.01 2.24
CA ILE A 292 -3.34 -15.04 3.69
C ILE A 292 -2.17 -15.65 4.46
N SER A 293 -1.59 -16.76 4.00
CA SER A 293 -0.42 -17.38 4.64
C SER A 293 0.92 -16.79 4.18
N MET A 294 0.95 -16.07 3.06
CA MET A 294 2.18 -15.64 2.38
C MET A 294 3.18 -16.80 2.23
N GLU A 295 2.63 -17.94 1.82
CA GLU A 295 3.39 -19.08 1.35
C GLU A 295 3.88 -18.79 -0.07
N ALA A 296 5.07 -19.27 -0.40
CA ALA A 296 5.57 -19.15 -1.77
C ALA A 296 4.68 -19.97 -2.69
N LEU A 297 4.28 -19.39 -3.82
CA LEU A 297 3.60 -20.14 -4.87
C LEU A 297 4.55 -21.20 -5.44
N ASP A 298 4.10 -22.46 -5.46
CA ASP A 298 4.78 -23.59 -6.14
C ASP A 298 4.64 -23.46 -7.67
N TRP A 299 5.10 -22.35 -8.23
CA TRP A 299 5.15 -22.15 -9.68
C TRP A 299 6.45 -22.73 -10.24
N PRO A 300 6.40 -23.47 -11.37
CA PRO A 300 7.57 -24.15 -11.91
C PRO A 300 8.67 -23.13 -12.27
N PRO A 301 9.94 -23.36 -11.86
CA PRO A 301 11.00 -22.34 -11.83
C PRO A 301 11.56 -21.91 -13.21
N ASP A 302 10.86 -22.19 -14.31
CA ASP A 302 11.43 -22.16 -15.66
C ASP A 302 10.69 -21.30 -16.71
N ASN A 303 9.69 -20.50 -16.31
CA ASN A 303 9.14 -19.42 -17.15
C ASN A 303 10.08 -18.20 -17.26
N ARG A 304 11.40 -18.43 -17.23
CA ARG A 304 12.43 -17.42 -17.47
C ARG A 304 12.46 -17.12 -18.98
N PRO A 305 12.13 -15.89 -19.44
CA PRO A 305 12.44 -15.50 -20.81
C PRO A 305 13.96 -15.55 -20.97
N LYS A 306 14.45 -16.54 -21.72
CA LYS A 306 15.88 -16.68 -22.05
C LYS A 306 16.30 -15.43 -22.84
N LYS A 307 17.38 -14.78 -22.38
CA LYS A 307 18.06 -13.72 -23.13
C LYS A 307 18.79 -14.30 -24.34
#